data_AF-A0A9D3Z1H6-F1
#
_entry.id   AF-A0A9D3Z1H6-F1
#
_cell.length_a   1.000
_cell.length_b   1.000
_cell.length_c   1.000
_cell.angle_alpha   90.00
_cell.angle_beta   90.00
_cell.angle_gamma   90.00
#
_symmetry.space_group_name_H-M   'P 1'
#
loop_
_entity.id
_entity.type
_entity.pdbx_description
1 polymer ?
#
loop_
_entity_poly.entity_id
_entity_poly.type
_entity_poly.pdbx_seq_one_letter_code
_entity_poly.pdbx_strand_id
1 'polypeptide(L)'
;MDKDLIQRMIGDANLDEIKLNGIQTTALIDSGSQVSTITEVYYEGMSPKPKLYTLDEFGLELTCENVSTIPYSGYILADIETEFTDKPIQTILIIKPVKEYHGTAHDLLGKNVLRELKYVAKISTINDVWAAGFMSVNTDIEIFTDTKPITLHPCKSRTVTGFYRKQGIMNEAVTEPIEDIQCHSAIICPRVVRIDTLGKTARIPVRKCNMTTRPIKIKAKQTL
;
A
#
# COMPACT_ATOMS: atom_id res chain seq x y z
N MET A 1 -2.67 1.84 36.20
CA MET A 1 -1.62 1.65 35.18
C MET A 1 -1.11 3.02 34.84
N ASP A 2 0.20 3.25 34.96
CA ASP A 2 0.78 4.58 34.83
C ASP A 2 0.70 5.04 33.36
N LYS A 3 -0.12 6.07 33.09
CA LYS A 3 -0.35 6.57 31.73
C LYS A 3 0.93 7.05 31.07
N ASP A 4 1.86 7.60 31.86
CA ASP A 4 3.16 8.07 31.37
C ASP A 4 4.02 6.89 30.87
N LEU A 5 4.02 5.78 31.61
CA LEU A 5 4.74 4.57 31.21
C LEU A 5 4.18 3.97 29.92
N ILE A 6 2.85 3.92 29.76
CA ILE A 6 2.19 3.43 28.55
C ILE A 6 2.54 4.32 27.35
N GLN A 7 2.46 5.64 27.51
CA GLN A 7 2.74 6.58 26.42
C GLN A 7 4.21 6.53 25.98
N ARG A 8 5.14 6.30 26.91
CA ARG A 8 6.55 6.06 26.60
C ARG A 8 6.81 4.73 25.90
N MET A 9 5.92 3.74 26.04
CA MET A 9 6.05 2.42 25.40
C MET A 9 5.42 2.36 24.00
N ILE A 10 4.28 3.05 23.81
CA ILE A 10 3.50 2.99 22.57
C ILE A 10 3.81 4.17 21.65
N GLY A 11 4.13 5.33 22.24
CA GLY A 11 4.25 6.60 21.51
C GLY A 11 2.89 7.21 21.17
N ASP A 12 2.94 8.37 20.54
CA ASP A 12 1.75 9.03 20.00
C ASP A 12 1.33 8.40 18.67
N ALA A 13 0.04 8.46 18.37
CA ALA A 13 -0.45 8.05 17.06
C ALA A 13 0.00 9.06 15.99
N ASN A 14 0.45 8.56 14.84
CA ASN A 14 0.83 9.37 13.69
C ASN A 14 -0.41 9.92 12.98
N LEU A 15 -1.04 10.92 13.58
CA LEU A 15 -2.24 11.58 13.05
C LEU A 15 -1.86 12.89 12.38
N ASP A 16 -2.52 13.21 11.27
CA ASP A 16 -2.44 14.53 10.67
C ASP A 16 -3.75 14.92 9.98
N GLU A 17 -3.90 16.22 9.72
CA GLU A 17 -5.04 16.78 9.00
C GLU A 17 -4.87 16.67 7.49
N ILE A 18 -5.93 16.25 6.81
CA ILE A 18 -6.03 16.18 5.35
C ILE A 18 -7.37 16.76 4.90
N LYS A 19 -7.51 17.05 3.61
CA LYS A 19 -8.84 17.20 3.00
C LYS A 19 -9.15 15.99 2.16
N LEU A 20 -10.31 15.39 2.43
CA LEU A 20 -10.87 14.33 1.63
C LEU A 20 -12.10 14.82 0.88
N ASN A 21 -12.05 14.82 -0.45
CA ASN A 21 -13.09 15.40 -1.32
C ASN A 21 -13.44 16.84 -0.92
N GLY A 22 -12.43 17.63 -0.51
CA GLY A 22 -12.59 19.01 -0.03
C GLY A 22 -13.04 19.17 1.42
N ILE A 23 -13.32 18.08 2.15
CA ILE A 23 -13.74 18.11 3.57
C ILE A 23 -12.53 17.86 4.47
N GLN A 24 -12.26 18.77 5.41
CA GLN A 24 -11.19 18.61 6.40
C GLN A 24 -11.48 17.40 7.32
N THR A 25 -10.49 16.55 7.52
CA THR A 25 -10.56 15.38 8.42
C THR A 25 -9.19 15.06 8.99
N THR A 26 -9.15 14.20 10.00
CA THR A 26 -7.91 13.69 10.61
C THR A 26 -7.72 12.23 10.24
N ALA A 27 -6.56 11.92 9.69
CA ALA A 27 -6.21 10.57 9.25
C ALA A 27 -4.99 10.02 10.00
N LEU A 28 -4.98 8.71 10.20
CA LEU A 28 -3.80 7.98 10.65
C LEU A 28 -2.89 7.69 9.46
N ILE A 29 -1.64 8.15 9.54
CA ILE A 29 -0.60 7.89 8.56
C ILE A 29 0.04 6.55 8.90
N ASP A 30 -0.39 5.49 8.23
CA ASP A 30 -0.05 4.11 8.59
C ASP A 30 0.72 3.38 7.47
N SER A 31 2.04 3.33 7.65
CA SER A 31 2.90 2.54 6.78
C SER A 31 2.77 1.03 6.94
N GLY A 32 2.15 0.53 8.01
CA GLY A 32 1.87 -0.89 8.19
C GLY A 32 0.77 -1.41 7.26
N SER A 33 -0.13 -0.52 6.82
CA SER A 33 -1.27 -0.87 5.99
C SER A 33 -0.97 -0.70 4.50
N GLN A 34 -1.28 -1.70 3.69
CA GLN A 34 -1.11 -1.63 2.22
C GLN A 34 -2.17 -0.75 1.54
N VAL A 35 -3.33 -0.66 2.16
CA VAL A 35 -4.52 0.01 1.64
C VAL A 35 -4.99 1.07 2.61
N SER A 36 -5.56 2.14 2.07
CA SER A 36 -6.17 3.20 2.84
C SER A 36 -7.65 2.90 3.05
N THR A 37 -8.17 3.24 4.23
CA THR A 37 -9.55 2.91 4.61
C THR A 37 -10.24 4.10 5.24
N ILE A 38 -11.55 4.20 5.04
CA ILE A 38 -12.42 5.10 5.79
C ILE A 38 -13.54 4.31 6.45
N THR A 39 -14.07 4.83 7.55
CA THR A 39 -15.23 4.18 8.20
C THR A 39 -16.51 4.36 7.38
N GLU A 40 -17.38 3.36 7.43
CA GLU A 40 -18.72 3.44 6.83
C GLU A 40 -19.52 4.64 7.37
N VAL A 41 -19.42 4.93 8.66
CA VAL A 41 -20.07 6.11 9.28
C VAL A 41 -19.62 7.41 8.62
N TYR A 42 -18.31 7.56 8.36
CA TYR A 42 -17.76 8.74 7.72
C TYR A 42 -18.23 8.85 6.25
N TYR A 43 -18.22 7.73 5.52
CA TYR A 43 -18.75 7.66 4.15
C TYR A 43 -20.24 8.01 4.06
N GLU A 44 -21.07 7.54 4.99
CA GLU A 44 -22.51 7.86 5.04
C GLU A 44 -22.77 9.35 5.30
N GLY A 45 -21.85 10.04 5.98
CA GLY A 45 -21.93 11.48 6.25
C GLY A 45 -21.48 12.39 5.10
N MET A 46 -20.92 11.85 4.02
CA MET A 46 -20.39 12.65 2.91
C MET A 46 -21.49 13.27 2.05
N SER A 47 -21.30 14.52 1.64
CA SER A 47 -22.16 15.23 0.68
C SER A 47 -21.33 16.13 -0.23
N PRO A 48 -21.33 15.91 -1.58
CA PRO A 48 -22.04 14.85 -2.29
C PRO A 48 -21.45 13.47 -1.96
N LYS A 49 -22.32 12.45 -1.94
CA LYS A 49 -21.90 11.08 -1.61
C LYS A 49 -21.17 10.44 -2.80
N PRO A 50 -19.90 9.99 -2.64
CA PRO A 50 -19.17 9.33 -3.72
C PRO A 50 -19.83 8.01 -4.14
N LYS A 51 -19.64 7.61 -5.40
CA LYS A 51 -20.13 6.31 -5.87
C LYS A 51 -19.34 5.17 -5.22
N LEU A 52 -20.04 4.19 -4.66
CA LEU A 52 -19.48 2.96 -4.13
C LEU A 52 -19.29 1.92 -5.24
N TYR A 53 -18.13 1.27 -5.25
CA TYR A 53 -17.75 0.21 -6.17
C TYR A 53 -17.42 -1.09 -5.41
N THR A 54 -17.47 -2.23 -6.10
CA THR A 54 -17.11 -3.55 -5.53
C THR A 54 -15.71 -3.97 -5.95
N LEU A 55 -14.98 -4.63 -5.04
CA LEU A 55 -13.67 -5.22 -5.35
C LEU A 55 -13.77 -6.56 -6.10
N ASP A 56 -14.98 -7.12 -6.26
CA ASP A 56 -15.21 -8.43 -6.88
C ASP A 56 -14.61 -8.55 -8.27
N GLU A 57 -14.63 -7.45 -9.04
CA GLU A 57 -14.10 -7.41 -10.41
C GLU A 57 -12.58 -7.57 -10.49
N PHE A 58 -11.86 -7.34 -9.38
CA PHE A 58 -10.41 -7.43 -9.32
C PHE A 58 -9.91 -8.75 -8.72
N GLY A 59 -10.80 -9.57 -8.13
CA GLY A 59 -10.41 -10.78 -7.39
C GLY A 59 -9.44 -10.50 -6.24
N LEU A 60 -9.61 -9.34 -5.58
CA LEU A 60 -8.79 -8.90 -4.46
C LEU A 60 -9.43 -9.31 -3.13
N GLU A 61 -8.63 -9.88 -2.25
CA GLU A 61 -9.03 -10.21 -0.87
C GLU A 61 -8.23 -9.33 0.11
N LEU A 62 -8.93 -8.73 1.07
CA LEU A 62 -8.30 -7.99 2.16
C LEU A 62 -8.09 -8.91 3.35
N THR A 63 -6.85 -9.02 3.81
CA THR A 63 -6.46 -9.85 4.95
C THR A 63 -5.78 -9.00 6.01
N CYS A 64 -6.03 -9.30 7.29
CA CYS A 64 -5.25 -8.76 8.41
C CYS A 64 -4.40 -9.90 8.99
N GLU A 65 -3.25 -9.60 9.61
CA GLU A 65 -2.30 -10.63 10.08
C GLU A 65 -2.90 -11.69 11.03
N ASN A 66 -4.09 -11.45 11.60
CA ASN A 66 -4.79 -12.38 12.50
C ASN A 66 -6.23 -12.73 12.07
N VAL A 67 -6.72 -12.22 10.93
CA VAL A 67 -8.09 -12.48 10.45
C VAL A 67 -8.04 -12.89 8.99
N SER A 68 -8.64 -14.04 8.66
CA SER A 68 -8.63 -14.59 7.29
C SER A 68 -9.15 -13.63 6.24
N THR A 69 -10.08 -12.74 6.61
CA THR A 69 -10.64 -11.72 5.70
C THR A 69 -11.15 -10.51 6.49
N ILE A 70 -10.75 -9.30 6.09
CA ILE A 70 -11.29 -8.05 6.63
C ILE A 70 -12.60 -7.76 5.90
N PRO A 71 -13.73 -7.58 6.61
CA PRO A 71 -14.98 -7.17 5.96
C PRO A 71 -14.84 -5.75 5.41
N TYR A 72 -15.42 -5.50 4.24
CA TYR A 72 -15.49 -4.18 3.60
C TYR A 72 -16.83 -4.04 2.89
N SER A 73 -17.34 -2.81 2.79
CA SER A 73 -18.61 -2.52 2.10
C SER A 73 -18.39 -2.21 0.61
N GLY A 74 -17.16 -1.84 0.24
CA GLY A 74 -16.76 -1.51 -1.12
C GLY A 74 -15.55 -0.59 -1.12
N TYR A 75 -15.32 0.09 -2.23
CA TYR A 75 -14.33 1.17 -2.32
C TYR A 75 -14.91 2.40 -3.02
N ILE A 76 -14.28 3.54 -2.80
CA ILE A 76 -14.56 4.79 -3.49
C ILE A 76 -13.30 5.31 -4.18
N LEU A 77 -13.49 6.10 -5.22
CA LEU A 77 -12.47 7.02 -5.70
C LEU A 77 -12.62 8.32 -4.91
N ALA A 78 -11.53 8.81 -4.34
CA ALA A 78 -11.53 10.02 -3.54
C ALA A 78 -10.31 10.89 -3.84
N ASP A 79 -10.52 12.20 -3.76
CA ASP A 79 -9.50 13.21 -3.89
C ASP A 79 -8.91 13.53 -2.52
N ILE A 80 -7.59 13.39 -2.38
CA ILE A 80 -6.85 13.72 -1.15
C ILE A 80 -6.01 14.96 -1.41
N GLU A 81 -6.16 15.96 -0.55
CA GLU A 81 -5.29 17.13 -0.50
C GLU A 81 -4.60 17.22 0.85
N THR A 82 -3.33 17.64 0.82
CA THR A 82 -2.54 17.97 2.00
C THR A 82 -1.84 19.31 1.80
N GLU A 83 -1.28 19.88 2.87
CA GLU A 83 -0.57 21.17 2.82
C GLU A 83 0.64 21.18 1.86
N PHE A 84 1.22 20.01 1.58
CA PHE A 84 2.40 19.84 0.75
C PHE A 84 2.08 19.40 -0.69
N THR A 85 0.80 19.35 -1.06
CA THR A 85 0.35 19.04 -2.43
C THR A 85 -0.13 20.30 -3.16
N ASP A 86 0.20 20.43 -4.44
CA ASP A 86 -0.33 21.53 -5.30
C ASP A 86 -1.76 21.28 -5.77
N LYS A 87 -2.11 20.00 -5.93
CA LYS A 87 -3.40 19.54 -6.46
C LYS A 87 -3.83 18.29 -5.69
N PRO A 88 -5.14 18.05 -5.59
CA PRO A 88 -5.63 16.80 -5.06
C PRO A 88 -5.09 15.61 -5.86
N ILE A 89 -4.75 14.53 -5.17
CA ILE A 89 -4.48 13.24 -5.81
C ILE A 89 -5.74 12.39 -5.76
N GLN A 90 -6.08 11.73 -6.87
CA GLN A 90 -7.18 10.77 -6.90
C GLN A 90 -6.67 9.39 -6.50
N THR A 91 -7.31 8.77 -5.53
CA THR A 91 -6.91 7.46 -5.00
C THR A 91 -8.10 6.59 -4.61
N ILE A 92 -7.80 5.35 -4.23
CA ILE A 92 -8.79 4.36 -3.80
C ILE A 92 -8.80 4.28 -2.28
N LEU A 93 -9.99 4.44 -1.70
CA LEU A 93 -10.24 4.24 -0.27
C LEU A 93 -11.25 3.12 -0.07
N ILE A 94 -10.92 2.19 0.82
CA ILE A 94 -11.79 1.05 1.14
C ILE A 94 -12.73 1.42 2.28
N ILE A 95 -14.01 1.11 2.13
CA ILE A 95 -15.02 1.36 3.15
C ILE A 95 -15.02 0.22 4.15
N LYS A 96 -14.63 0.51 5.39
CA LYS A 96 -14.62 -0.45 6.48
C LYS A 96 -15.94 -0.35 7.28
N PRO A 97 -16.71 -1.44 7.40
CA PRO A 97 -17.87 -1.48 8.27
C PRO A 97 -17.39 -1.41 9.72
N VAL A 98 -17.90 -0.43 10.46
CA VAL A 98 -17.63 -0.26 11.89
C VAL A 98 -18.96 -0.21 12.61
N LYS A 99 -19.19 -1.17 13.53
CA LYS A 99 -20.42 -1.21 14.35
C LYS A 99 -20.34 -0.29 15.56
N GLU A 100 -19.15 -0.13 16.14
CA GLU A 100 -18.88 0.73 17.29
C GLU A 100 -17.51 1.40 17.08
N TYR A 101 -17.49 2.73 17.06
CA TYR A 101 -16.28 3.52 16.81
C TYR A 101 -15.85 4.20 18.12
N HIS A 102 -14.61 3.93 18.56
CA HIS A 102 -14.05 4.45 19.82
C HIS A 102 -12.78 5.29 19.62
N GLY A 103 -12.47 5.68 18.38
CA GLY A 103 -11.23 6.40 18.02
C GLY A 103 -11.45 7.88 17.71
N THR A 104 -10.35 8.56 17.38
CA THR A 104 -10.33 9.95 16.90
C THR A 104 -10.02 10.06 15.39
N ALA A 105 -9.40 9.04 14.79
CA ALA A 105 -9.08 9.00 13.36
C ALA A 105 -10.13 8.19 12.57
N HIS A 106 -10.91 8.86 11.73
CA HIS A 106 -11.94 8.23 10.91
C HIS A 106 -11.35 7.50 9.69
N ASP A 107 -10.12 7.86 9.36
CA ASP A 107 -9.46 7.54 8.12
C ASP A 107 -8.05 7.02 8.39
N LEU A 108 -7.61 6.07 7.57
CA LEU A 108 -6.28 5.50 7.60
C LEU A 108 -5.69 5.64 6.21
N LEU A 109 -4.53 6.27 6.11
CA LEU A 109 -3.75 6.39 4.89
C LEU A 109 -2.63 5.36 4.88
N GLY A 110 -2.87 4.30 4.12
CA GLY A 110 -1.94 3.22 3.86
C GLY A 110 -1.00 3.54 2.71
N LYS A 111 -0.09 2.60 2.42
CA LYS A 111 0.96 2.76 1.41
C LYS A 111 0.45 3.13 0.02
N ASN A 112 -0.77 2.71 -0.38
CA ASN A 112 -1.34 3.10 -1.68
C ASN A 112 -1.51 4.62 -1.83
N VAL A 113 -1.73 5.35 -0.74
CA VAL A 113 -1.81 6.82 -0.73
C VAL A 113 -0.45 7.45 -0.44
N LEU A 114 0.30 6.89 0.52
CA LEU A 114 1.61 7.43 0.90
C LEU A 114 2.59 7.47 -0.28
N ARG A 115 2.56 6.46 -1.17
CA ARG A 115 3.37 6.45 -2.39
C ARG A 115 3.07 7.65 -3.28
N GLU A 116 1.81 7.79 -3.68
CA GLU A 116 1.34 8.88 -4.56
C GLU A 116 1.68 10.26 -3.99
N LEU A 117 1.37 10.49 -2.70
CA LEU A 117 1.63 11.76 -2.04
C LEU A 117 3.11 12.10 -2.00
N LYS A 118 3.98 11.13 -1.74
CA LYS A 118 5.42 11.35 -1.68
C LYS A 118 6.00 11.86 -3.01
N TYR A 119 5.48 11.41 -4.15
CA TYR A 119 5.96 11.87 -5.46
C TYR A 119 5.59 13.31 -5.77
N VAL A 120 4.41 13.74 -5.30
CA VAL A 120 3.90 15.09 -5.56
C VAL A 120 4.20 16.07 -4.42
N ALA A 121 4.76 15.58 -3.30
CA ALA A 121 5.01 16.39 -2.12
C ALA A 121 6.11 17.42 -2.34
N LYS A 122 5.85 18.65 -1.90
CA LYS A 122 6.88 19.67 -1.75
C LYS A 122 7.70 19.39 -0.49
N ILE A 123 8.94 18.96 -0.68
CA ILE A 123 9.83 18.54 0.42
C ILE A 123 9.93 19.59 1.55
N SER A 124 9.93 20.88 1.22
CA SER A 124 10.06 21.97 2.20
C SER A 124 8.87 22.14 3.15
N THR A 125 7.73 21.47 2.88
CA THR A 125 6.49 21.60 3.66
C THR A 125 6.07 20.26 4.29
N ILE A 126 6.91 19.24 4.24
CA ILE A 126 6.64 17.94 4.86
C ILE A 126 6.97 18.03 6.35
N ASN A 127 6.00 17.70 7.21
CA ASN A 127 6.21 17.58 8.65
C ASN A 127 6.70 16.17 9.05
N ASP A 128 7.06 16.00 10.33
CA ASP A 128 7.68 14.77 10.84
C ASP A 128 6.77 13.52 10.71
N VAL A 129 5.45 13.69 10.81
CA VAL A 129 4.47 12.59 10.69
C VAL A 129 4.56 11.97 9.29
N TRP A 130 4.53 12.81 8.27
CA TRP A 130 4.64 12.38 6.87
C TRP A 130 6.06 11.94 6.51
N ALA A 131 7.09 12.58 7.03
CA ALA A 131 8.47 12.18 6.79
C ALA A 131 8.71 10.73 7.24
N ALA A 132 8.23 10.35 8.43
CA ALA A 132 8.31 8.97 8.93
C ALA A 132 7.54 8.00 8.02
N GLY A 133 6.31 8.37 7.62
CA GLY A 133 5.51 7.60 6.66
C GLY A 133 6.23 7.40 5.33
N PHE A 134 6.79 8.45 4.72
CA PHE A 134 7.46 8.39 3.43
C PHE A 134 8.77 7.60 3.46
N MET A 135 9.54 7.71 4.55
CA MET A 135 10.79 6.95 4.71
C MET A 135 10.53 5.44 4.80
N SER A 136 9.44 5.03 5.43
CA SER A 136 9.07 3.61 5.56
C SER A 136 8.63 2.95 4.25
N VAL A 137 8.33 3.74 3.23
CA VAL A 137 7.97 3.28 1.88
C VAL A 137 9.21 3.18 0.99
N ASN A 138 10.38 3.64 1.44
CA ASN A 138 11.52 4.00 0.58
C ASN A 138 12.71 3.04 0.65
N THR A 139 12.48 1.74 0.51
CA THR A 139 13.56 0.76 0.38
C THR A 139 13.38 -0.08 -0.86
N ASP A 140 13.50 0.58 -2.01
CA ASP A 140 13.48 -0.10 -3.30
C ASP A 140 14.75 -0.94 -3.42
N ILE A 141 14.53 -2.24 -3.57
CA ILE A 141 15.60 -3.19 -3.78
C ILE A 141 15.23 -3.98 -5.02
N GLU A 142 16.03 -3.81 -6.06
CA GLU A 142 15.88 -4.56 -7.31
C GLU A 142 15.99 -6.07 -7.07
N ILE A 143 15.03 -6.81 -7.62
CA ILE A 143 15.07 -8.28 -7.63
C ILE A 143 15.04 -8.79 -9.07
N PHE A 144 15.73 -9.88 -9.35
CA PHE A 144 15.80 -10.45 -10.70
C PHE A 144 14.95 -11.71 -10.83
N THR A 145 14.24 -11.86 -11.95
CA THR A 145 13.48 -13.09 -12.24
C THR A 145 14.38 -14.31 -12.41
N ASP A 146 13.76 -15.48 -12.26
CA ASP A 146 14.35 -16.78 -12.58
C ASP A 146 15.02 -16.82 -13.97
N THR A 147 15.93 -17.77 -14.11
CA THR A 147 16.77 -18.03 -15.29
C THR A 147 16.01 -18.49 -16.52
N LYS A 148 14.70 -18.78 -16.42
CA LYS A 148 13.87 -19.22 -17.54
C LYS A 148 12.80 -18.19 -17.89
N PRO A 149 12.55 -17.94 -19.19
CA PRO A 149 11.47 -17.07 -19.60
C PRO A 149 10.12 -17.69 -19.24
N ILE A 150 9.16 -16.84 -18.87
CA ILE A 150 7.83 -17.25 -18.44
C ILE A 150 6.80 -16.55 -19.32
N THR A 151 5.82 -17.31 -19.81
CA THR A 151 4.64 -16.72 -20.47
C THR A 151 3.50 -16.63 -19.47
N LEU A 152 2.91 -15.44 -19.34
CA LEU A 152 1.76 -15.19 -18.48
C LEU A 152 0.56 -14.81 -19.35
N HIS A 153 -0.49 -15.63 -19.29
CA HIS A 153 -1.71 -15.41 -20.07
C HIS A 153 -2.52 -14.21 -19.55
N PRO A 154 -3.40 -13.62 -20.39
CA PRO A 154 -4.25 -12.49 -19.99
C PRO A 154 -5.02 -12.75 -18.70
N CYS A 155 -5.07 -11.74 -17.82
CA CYS A 155 -5.80 -11.78 -16.54
C CYS A 155 -5.42 -12.97 -15.65
N LYS A 156 -4.20 -13.50 -15.79
CA LYS A 156 -3.66 -14.57 -14.94
C LYS A 156 -2.53 -14.05 -14.08
N SER A 157 -2.44 -14.62 -12.88
CA SER A 157 -1.30 -14.42 -11.98
C SER A 157 -0.46 -15.68 -11.86
N ARG A 158 0.84 -15.50 -11.65
CA ARG A 158 1.80 -16.58 -11.41
C ARG A 158 2.86 -16.13 -10.42
N THR A 159 3.18 -16.99 -9.46
CA THR A 159 4.34 -16.79 -8.59
C THR A 159 5.60 -17.22 -9.33
N VAL A 160 6.58 -16.32 -9.38
CA VAL A 160 7.92 -16.55 -9.92
C VAL A 160 8.94 -16.43 -8.79
N THR A 161 10.10 -17.05 -8.94
CA THR A 161 11.20 -16.85 -7.99
C THR A 161 11.99 -15.61 -8.39
N GLY A 162 11.98 -14.61 -7.53
CA GLY A 162 12.88 -13.48 -7.55
C GLY A 162 14.15 -13.77 -6.76
N PHE A 163 15.25 -13.13 -7.13
CA PHE A 163 16.52 -13.21 -6.43
C PHE A 163 16.95 -11.82 -5.95
N TYR A 164 17.20 -11.72 -4.65
CA TYR A 164 17.72 -10.52 -3.99
C TYR A 164 19.15 -10.77 -3.52
N ARG A 165 20.08 -9.87 -3.88
CA ARG A 165 21.45 -9.88 -3.33
C ARG A 165 21.48 -9.03 -2.06
N LYS A 166 21.73 -9.66 -0.92
CA LYS A 166 21.66 -9.01 0.39
C LYS A 166 22.68 -7.88 0.51
N GLN A 167 22.20 -6.69 0.88
CA GLN A 167 23.03 -5.53 1.22
C GLN A 167 23.12 -5.26 2.72
N GLY A 168 22.40 -6.03 3.54
CA GLY A 168 22.38 -5.88 4.99
C GLY A 168 21.55 -6.98 5.66
N ILE A 169 21.30 -6.81 6.97
CA ILE A 169 20.43 -7.69 7.74
C ILE A 169 18.99 -7.25 7.48
N MET A 170 18.21 -8.09 6.81
CA MET A 170 16.79 -7.87 6.53
C MET A 170 16.07 -9.21 6.67
N ASN A 171 15.04 -9.25 7.51
CA ASN A 171 14.29 -10.47 7.80
C ASN A 171 12.98 -10.55 7.01
N GLU A 172 12.40 -9.40 6.67
CA GLU A 172 11.15 -9.28 5.93
C GLU A 172 11.22 -8.10 4.96
N ALA A 173 10.52 -8.22 3.84
CA ALA A 173 10.37 -7.17 2.84
C ALA A 173 8.98 -7.24 2.20
N VAL A 174 8.62 -6.22 1.43
CA VAL A 174 7.42 -6.21 0.59
C VAL A 174 7.86 -6.27 -0.87
N THR A 175 7.33 -7.21 -1.66
CA THR A 175 7.55 -7.22 -3.12
C THR A 175 6.55 -6.31 -3.79
N GLU A 176 6.97 -5.24 -4.45
CA GLU A 176 6.08 -4.28 -5.11
C GLU A 176 6.67 -3.83 -6.46
N PRO A 177 5.86 -3.26 -7.38
CA PRO A 177 6.38 -2.80 -8.66
C PRO A 177 7.26 -1.56 -8.46
N ILE A 178 8.47 -1.57 -9.04
CA ILE A 178 9.32 -0.39 -9.13
C ILE A 178 8.81 0.47 -10.30
N GLU A 179 8.45 1.72 -10.01
CA GLU A 179 7.74 2.60 -10.95
C GLU A 179 8.54 2.96 -12.21
N ASP A 180 9.88 2.91 -12.15
CA ASP A 180 10.78 3.23 -13.28
C ASP A 180 11.15 2.01 -14.16
N ILE A 181 10.84 0.78 -13.73
CA ILE A 181 11.21 -0.42 -14.48
C ILE A 181 10.03 -0.81 -15.38
N GLN A 182 10.16 -0.49 -16.67
CA GLN A 182 9.24 -0.80 -17.77
C GLN A 182 8.71 -2.25 -17.78
N CYS A 183 7.74 -2.54 -16.92
CA CYS A 183 6.97 -3.77 -16.94
C CYS A 183 5.49 -3.43 -17.05
N HIS A 184 5.14 -2.47 -17.92
CA HIS A 184 3.76 -2.00 -18.19
C HIS A 184 2.76 -3.11 -18.59
N SER A 185 3.22 -4.34 -18.79
CA SER A 185 2.38 -5.48 -19.17
C SER A 185 2.16 -6.49 -18.03
N ALA A 186 2.93 -6.41 -16.93
CA ALA A 186 2.77 -7.26 -15.75
C ALA A 186 2.93 -6.46 -14.46
N ILE A 187 1.92 -6.49 -13.60
CA ILE A 187 1.97 -5.86 -12.27
C ILE A 187 2.56 -6.85 -11.28
N ILE A 188 3.47 -6.39 -10.41
CA ILE A 188 3.91 -7.15 -9.24
C ILE A 188 2.87 -6.96 -8.15
N CYS A 189 2.33 -8.04 -7.60
CA CYS A 189 1.40 -7.95 -6.50
C CYS A 189 2.18 -7.68 -5.20
N PRO A 190 1.87 -6.59 -4.47
CA PRO A 190 2.36 -6.36 -3.11
C PRO A 190 2.23 -7.60 -2.23
N ARG A 191 3.35 -8.05 -1.65
CA ARG A 191 3.34 -9.19 -0.72
C ARG A 191 4.47 -9.09 0.29
N VAL A 192 4.15 -9.29 1.57
CA VAL A 192 5.15 -9.48 2.63
C VAL A 192 5.84 -10.83 2.42
N VAL A 193 7.16 -10.80 2.34
CA VAL A 193 8.02 -11.95 2.12
C VAL A 193 9.08 -12.02 3.20
N ARG A 194 9.32 -13.23 3.71
CA ARG A 194 10.45 -13.49 4.61
C ARG A 194 11.71 -13.66 3.80
N ILE A 195 12.75 -12.96 4.19
CA ILE A 195 14.08 -13.04 3.61
C ILE A 195 14.89 -13.97 4.50
N ASP A 196 15.25 -15.13 3.95
CA ASP A 196 16.15 -16.07 4.64
C ASP A 196 17.45 -15.34 5.01
N THR A 197 17.90 -15.48 6.26
CA THR A 197 19.10 -14.81 6.78
C THR A 197 20.38 -15.49 6.31
N LEU A 198 20.33 -16.73 5.82
CA LEU A 198 21.50 -17.50 5.38
C LEU A 198 21.99 -17.15 3.97
N GLY A 199 23.31 -17.05 3.78
CA GLY A 199 23.95 -16.81 2.47
C GLY A 199 23.86 -15.38 1.92
N LYS A 200 24.49 -15.12 0.77
CA LYS A 200 24.59 -13.78 0.14
C LYS A 200 23.40 -13.39 -0.74
N THR A 201 22.54 -14.35 -1.08
CA THR A 201 21.39 -14.17 -1.97
C THR A 201 20.18 -14.83 -1.34
N ALA A 202 19.05 -14.13 -1.33
CA ALA A 202 17.76 -14.69 -0.91
C ALA A 202 16.87 -14.98 -2.12
N ARG A 203 16.09 -16.05 -2.02
CA ARG A 203 15.05 -16.41 -2.99
C ARG A 203 13.73 -15.90 -2.47
N ILE A 204 13.07 -15.06 -3.26
CA ILE A 204 11.86 -14.36 -2.87
C ILE A 204 10.72 -14.80 -3.79
N PRO A 205 9.57 -15.27 -3.27
CA PRO A 205 8.42 -15.53 -4.11
C PRO A 205 7.78 -14.21 -4.55
N VAL A 206 7.72 -13.95 -5.85
CA VAL A 206 7.14 -12.74 -6.42
C VAL A 206 5.91 -13.10 -7.23
N ARG A 207 4.74 -12.59 -6.86
CA ARG A 207 3.51 -12.83 -7.64
C ARG A 207 3.40 -11.76 -8.74
N LYS A 208 3.36 -12.19 -10.00
CA LYS A 208 3.14 -11.30 -11.14
C LYS A 208 1.74 -11.53 -11.71
N CYS A 209 1.06 -10.46 -12.08
CA CYS A 209 -0.26 -10.48 -12.71
C CYS A 209 -0.19 -9.84 -14.10
N ASN A 210 -0.68 -10.54 -15.12
CA ASN A 210 -0.85 -9.94 -16.45
C ASN A 210 -2.21 -9.24 -16.50
N MET A 211 -2.19 -7.92 -16.47
CA MET A 211 -3.41 -7.10 -16.55
C MET A 211 -3.82 -6.77 -18.00
N THR A 212 -3.07 -7.26 -18.99
CA THR A 212 -3.35 -6.99 -20.41
C THR A 212 -4.26 -8.07 -21.01
N THR A 213 -4.83 -7.76 -22.17
CA THR A 213 -5.66 -8.68 -22.96
C THR A 213 -4.85 -9.67 -23.80
N ARG A 214 -3.51 -9.62 -23.76
CA ARG A 214 -2.62 -10.47 -24.56
C ARG A 214 -1.62 -11.21 -23.67
N PRO A 215 -1.16 -12.41 -24.06
CA PRO A 215 -0.09 -13.08 -23.33
C PRO A 215 1.18 -12.23 -23.32
N ILE A 216 1.85 -12.18 -22.17
CA ILE A 216 3.11 -11.46 -21.99
C ILE A 216 4.24 -12.46 -21.78
N LYS A 217 5.44 -12.13 -22.27
CA LYS A 217 6.66 -12.91 -22.03
C LYS A 217 7.57 -12.14 -21.08
N ILE A 218 7.78 -12.72 -19.91
CA ILE A 218 8.75 -12.24 -18.93
C ILE A 218 10.08 -12.88 -19.28
N LYS A 219 11.11 -12.06 -19.51
CA LYS A 219 12.45 -12.56 -19.87
C LYS A 219 13.12 -13.19 -18.65
N ALA A 220 14.07 -14.08 -18.90
CA ALA A 220 14.96 -14.58 -17.87
C ALA A 220 15.85 -13.46 -17.33
N LYS A 221 16.11 -13.46 -16.01
CA LYS A 221 16.95 -12.45 -15.33
C LYS A 221 16.50 -11.00 -15.58
N GLN A 222 15.22 -10.79 -15.84
CA GLN A 222 14.65 -9.46 -15.95
C GLN A 222 14.55 -8.85 -14.55
N THR A 223 14.97 -7.60 -14.40
CA THR A 223 14.72 -6.83 -13.17
C THR A 223 13.22 -6.64 -13.00
N LEU A 224 12.76 -6.85 -11.78
CA LEU A 224 11.37 -6.72 -11.34
C LEU A 224 11.22 -5.46 -10.49
#